data_AF-A0A4Y2APT0-F1
#
_entry.id   AF-A0A4Y2APT0-F1
#
_cell.length_a   1.000
_cell.length_b   1.000
_cell.length_c   1.000
_cell.angle_alpha   90.00
_cell.angle_beta   90.00
_cell.angle_gamma   90.00
#
_symmetry.space_group_name_H-M   'P 1'
#
loop_
_entity.id
_entity.type
_entity.pdbx_description
1 polymer ?
#
loop_
_entity_poly.entity_id
_entity_poly.type
_entity_poly.pdbx_seq_one_letter_code
_entity_poly.pdbx_strand_id
1 'polypeptide(L)' 'MRSYARNSLGRGFIFQQDNDPKHRSKHIQNWFSRRHVNLLDWPSQSPDLIIIEGVWAELERRLVGRNARDADEKFSQI' A
#
# COMPACT_ATOMS: atom_id res chain seq x y z
N MET A 1 -3.41 -11.64 0.30
CA MET A 1 -3.96 -10.36 -0.18
C MET A 1 -5.43 -10.48 -0.60
N ARG A 2 -5.80 -11.15 -1.71
CA ARG A 2 -7.21 -11.22 -2.17
C ARG A 2 -8.18 -11.89 -1.19
N SER A 3 -7.79 -13.00 -0.55
CA SER A 3 -8.62 -13.69 0.45
C SER A 3 -8.89 -12.80 1.66
N TYR A 4 -7.84 -12.20 2.22
CA TYR A 4 -7.94 -11.23 3.30
C TYR A 4 -8.80 -10.02 2.91
N ALA A 5 -8.48 -9.34 1.82
CA ALA A 5 -9.21 -8.17 1.37
C ALA A 5 -10.70 -8.47 1.12
N ARG A 6 -11.02 -9.64 0.56
CA ARG A 6 -12.42 -10.06 0.39
C ARG A 6 -13.15 -10.25 1.71
N ASN A 7 -12.48 -10.82 2.71
CA ASN A 7 -13.10 -11.08 4.01
C ASN A 7 -13.22 -9.81 4.85
N SER A 8 -12.24 -8.90 4.78
CA SER A 8 -12.18 -7.69 5.61
C SER A 8 -12.85 -6.48 4.96
N LEU A 9 -12.74 -6.31 3.63
CA LEU A 9 -13.25 -5.15 2.89
C LEU A 9 -14.48 -5.49 2.04
N GLY A 10 -14.82 -6.77 1.91
CA GLY A 10 -15.95 -7.24 1.12
C GLY A 10 -15.62 -7.52 -0.35
N ARG A 11 -16.66 -7.91 -1.10
CA ARG A 11 -16.57 -8.12 -2.55
C ARG A 11 -16.49 -6.77 -3.25
N GLY A 12 -15.69 -6.67 -4.31
CA GLY A 12 -15.57 -5.45 -5.13
C GLY A 12 -14.53 -4.44 -4.65
N PHE A 13 -13.64 -4.80 -3.71
CA PHE A 13 -12.54 -3.92 -3.34
C PHE A 13 -11.69 -3.54 -4.57
N ILE A 14 -11.16 -2.32 -4.53
CA ILE A 14 -10.26 -1.78 -5.55
C ILE A 14 -8.91 -1.55 -4.88
N PHE A 15 -7.83 -1.98 -5.53
CA PHE A 15 -6.48 -1.81 -5.06
C PHE A 15 -5.87 -0.55 -5.67
N GLN A 16 -5.43 0.37 -4.83
CA GLN A 16 -4.70 1.57 -5.24
C GLN A 16 -3.19 1.32 -5.12
N GLN A 17 -2.44 1.76 -6.13
CA GLN A 17 -0.98 1.87 -6.10
C GLN A 17 -0.56 3.09 -6.92
N ASP A 18 0.67 3.57 -6.72
CA ASP A 18 1.24 4.61 -7.56
C ASP A 18 1.60 4.10 -8.97
N ASN A 19 2.05 5.03 -9.81
CA ASN A 19 2.48 4.74 -11.18
C ASN A 19 3.99 4.54 -11.33
N ASP A 20 4.72 4.23 -10.26
CA ASP A 20 6.16 3.96 -10.38
C ASP A 20 6.40 2.76 -11.33
N PRO A 21 7.41 2.83 -12.22
CA PRO A 21 7.68 1.80 -13.23
C PRO A 21 7.66 0.35 -12.71
N LYS A 22 8.10 0.10 -11.46
CA LYS A 22 8.08 -1.25 -10.89
C LYS A 22 6.65 -1.78 -10.71
N HIS A 23 5.72 -0.92 -10.30
CA HIS A 23 4.31 -1.23 -10.06
C HIS A 23 3.50 -1.34 -11.36
N ARG A 24 3.97 -0.72 -12.45
CA ARG A 24 3.34 -0.81 -13.78
C ARG A 24 3.98 -1.81 -14.73
N SER A 25 5.01 -2.54 -14.30
CA SER A 25 5.63 -3.55 -15.14
C SER A 25 4.60 -4.59 -15.62
N LYS A 26 4.81 -5.12 -16.84
CA LYS A 26 3.94 -6.16 -17.42
C LYS A 26 3.79 -7.38 -16.50
N HIS A 27 4.86 -7.70 -15.76
CA HIS A 27 4.85 -8.78 -14.78
C HIS A 27 3.81 -8.54 -13.67
N ILE A 28 3.81 -7.34 -13.08
CA ILE A 28 2.88 -6.97 -12.01
C ILE A 28 1.44 -6.86 -12.53
N GLN A 29 1.24 -6.26 -13.70
CA GLN A 29 -0.08 -6.18 -14.34
C GLN A 29 -0.68 -7.58 -14.58
N ASN A 30 0.13 -8.52 -15.08
CA ASN A 30 -0.28 -9.91 -15.25
C ASN A 30 -0.59 -10.60 -13.91
N TRP A 31 0.16 -10.30 -12.86
CA TRP A 31 -0.06 -10.87 -11.53
C TRP A 31 -1.43 -10.47 -10.96
N PHE A 32 -1.81 -9.18 -11.10
CA PHE A 32 -3.11 -8.67 -10.65
C PHE A 32 -4.27 -9.26 -11.47
N SER A 33 -4.12 -9.29 -12.80
CA SER A 33 -5.10 -9.89 -13.71
C SER A 33 -5.39 -11.35 -13.38
N ARG A 34 -4.36 -12.19 -13.24
CA ARG A 34 -4.51 -13.62 -12.86
C ARG A 34 -5.20 -13.80 -11.51
N ARG A 35 -4.99 -12.86 -10.59
CA ARG A 35 -5.61 -12.89 -9.27
C ARG A 35 -6.98 -12.23 -9.24
N HIS A 36 -7.46 -11.63 -10.32
CA HIS A 36 -8.73 -10.90 -10.36
C HIS A 36 -8.81 -9.85 -9.25
N VAL A 37 -7.76 -9.04 -9.18
CA VAL A 37 -7.69 -7.86 -8.31
C VAL A 37 -7.87 -6.66 -9.23
N ASN A 38 -8.87 -5.84 -8.93
CA ASN A 38 -9.12 -4.61 -9.68
C ASN A 38 -8.14 -3.54 -9.21
N LEU A 39 -7.43 -2.91 -10.15
CA LEU A 39 -6.57 -1.77 -9.87
C LEU A 39 -7.37 -0.48 -10.09
N LEU A 40 -7.12 0.52 -9.25
CA LEU A 40 -7.58 1.87 -9.50
C LEU A 40 -6.71 2.49 -10.59
N ASP A 41 -7.34 3.04 -11.64
CA ASP A 41 -6.62 3.84 -12.62
C ASP A 41 -6.13 5.13 -11.94
N TRP A 42 -4.80 5.29 -11.89
CA TRP A 42 -4.17 6.39 -11.17
C TRP A 42 -3.52 7.38 -12.13
N PRO A 43 -3.73 8.70 -11.99
CA PRO A 43 -2.98 9.70 -12.72
C PRO A 43 -1.50 9.70 -12.29
N SER A 44 -0.58 9.84 -13.25
CA SER A 44 0.84 10.03 -12.94
C SER A 44 1.06 11.39 -12.25
N GLN A 45 2.02 11.44 -11.31
CA GLN A 45 2.42 12.68 -10.63
C GLN A 45 1.30 13.36 -9.82
N SER A 46 0.43 12.56 -9.18
CA SER A 46 -0.55 13.04 -8.20
C SER A 46 -0.15 12.63 -6.78
N PRO A 47 0.90 13.25 -6.19
CA PRO A 47 1.31 12.98 -4.82
C PRO A 47 0.26 13.45 -3.79
N ASP A 48 -0.56 14.43 -4.17
CA ASP A 48 -1.69 14.97 -3.40
C ASP A 48 -2.78 13.93 -3.12
N LEU A 49 -2.84 12.86 -3.91
CA LEU A 49 -3.86 11.82 -3.80
C LEU A 49 -3.34 10.53 -3.11
N ILE A 50 -2.07 10.49 -2.69
CA ILE A 50 -1.50 9.30 -2.06
C ILE A 50 -1.98 9.20 -0.60
N ILE A 51 -3.11 8.49 -0.40
CA ILE A 51 -3.72 8.25 0.92
C ILE A 51 -2.70 7.67 1.91
N ILE A 52 -1.74 6.86 1.44
CA ILE A 52 -0.74 6.24 2.31
C ILE A 52 0.23 7.26 2.94
N GLU A 53 0.48 8.42 2.32
CA GLU A 53 1.31 9.48 2.92
C GLU A 53 0.71 10.01 4.21
N GLY A 54 -0.62 10.18 4.26
CA GLY A 54 -1.31 10.58 5.50
C GLY A 54 -1.18 9.53 6.61
N VAL A 55 -1.21 8.24 6.24
CA VAL A 55 -0.98 7.14 7.18
C VAL A 55 0.45 7.14 7.70
N TRP A 56 1.43 7.36 6.82
CA TRP A 56 2.84 7.48 7.20
C TRP A 56 3.09 8.65 8.14
N ALA A 57 2.53 9.83 7.84
CA ALA A 57 2.66 11.01 8.68
C ALA A 57 2.09 10.77 10.10
N GLU A 58 0.92 10.13 10.22
CA GLU A 58 0.36 9.79 11.53
C GLU A 58 1.18 8.71 12.26
N LEU A 59 1.71 7.73 11.52
CA LEU A 59 2.59 6.72 12.10
C LEU A 59 3.87 7.37 12.65
N GLU A 60 4.54 8.23 11.87
CA GLU A 60 5.71 8.97 12.30
C GLU A 60 5.41 9.80 13.55
N ARG A 61 4.27 10.50 13.57
CA ARG A 61 3.83 11.28 14.74
C ARG A 61 3.70 10.42 16.00
N ARG A 62 3.21 9.19 15.90
CA ARG A 62 3.08 8.25 17.03
C ARG A 62 4.42 7.67 17.49
N LEU A 63 5.39 7.60 16.58
CA LEU A 63 6.72 7.05 16.84
C LEU A 63 7.73 8.12 17.28
N VAL A 64 7.36 9.41 17.31
CA VAL A 64 8.25 10.48 17.80
C VAL A 64 8.80 10.13 19.19
N GLY A 65 10.13 10.19 19.31
CA GLY A 65 10.85 9.88 20.56
C GLY A 65 11.08 8.39 20.83
N ARG A 66 10.60 7.48 19.96
CA ARG A 66 10.92 6.06 20.03
C ARG A 66 12.13 5.76 19.16
N ASN A 67 13.18 5.21 19.76
CA ASN A 67 14.33 4.69 19.04
C ASN A 67 14.23 3.17 18.96
N ALA A 68 14.75 2.59 17.89
CA ALA A 68 14.92 1.16 17.73
C ALA A 68 16.38 0.89 17.38
N ARG A 69 16.96 -0.17 17.94
CA ARG A 69 18.36 -0.54 17.71
C ARG A 69 18.53 -1.42 16.47
N ASP A 70 17.47 -2.13 16.11
CA ASP A 70 17.41 -3.02 14.96
C ASP A 70 16.01 -2.99 14.30
N ALA A 71 15.87 -3.74 13.21
CA ALA A 71 14.63 -3.79 12.45
C ALA A 71 13.49 -4.46 13.23
N ASP A 72 13.78 -5.50 14.02
CA ASP A 72 12.76 -6.26 14.76
C ASP A 72 12.15 -5.41 15.87
N GLU A 73 13.00 -4.66 16.59
CA GLU A 73 12.56 -3.67 17.58
C GLU A 73 11.75 -2.57 16.90
N LYS A 74 12.12 -2.13 15.69
CA LYS A 74 11.37 -1.11 14.94
C LYS A 74 9.99 -1.61 14.51
N PHE A 75 9.87 -2.85 14.02
CA PHE A 75 8.59 -3.44 13.63
C PHE A 75 7.67 -3.67 14.84
N SER A 76 8.23 -3.99 16.01
CA SER A 76 7.47 -4.19 17.23
C SER A 76 6.84 -2.91 17.80
N GLN A 77 7.26 -1.74 17.32
CA GLN A 77 6.73 -0.43 17.74
C GLN A 77 5.51 0.02 16.93
N ILE A 78 5.21 -0.65 15.81
CA ILE A 78 4.12 -0.34 14.86
C ILE A 78 2.89 -1.19 15.20
#